data_AF-A0A1H4EYD4-F1
#
_entry.id   AF-A0A1H4EYD4-F1
#
_cell.length_a   1.000
_cell.length_b   1.000
_cell.length_c   1.000
_cell.angle_alpha   90.00
_cell.angle_beta   90.00
_cell.angle_gamma   90.00
#
_symmetry.space_group_name_H-M   'P 1'
#
loop_
_entity.id
_entity.type
_entity.pdbx_description
1 polymer ?
#
loop_
_entity_poly.entity_id
_entity_poly.type
_entity_poly.pdbx_seq_one_letter_code
_entity_poly.pdbx_strand_id
1 'polypeptide(L)'
;MSNYNINKGIGRTVEFKGLKAQYLFIFAGGLLGVLILVMIMYMAGANSYLCLFIGAGGASLIVWQTFALNGKYGEHGLMKVRP
;
A
#
# COMPACT_ATOMS: atom_id res chain seq x y z
N MET A 1 -39.14 22.18 14.83
CA MET A 1 -37.81 21.56 14.97
C MET A 1 -37.71 20.44 13.93
N SER A 2 -36.85 20.56 12.93
CA SER A 2 -36.70 19.51 11.89
C SER A 2 -35.90 18.34 12.45
N ASN A 3 -36.45 17.12 12.34
CA ASN A 3 -35.73 15.89 12.70
C ASN A 3 -34.84 15.47 11.53
N TYR A 4 -33.55 15.72 11.63
CA TYR A 4 -32.58 15.22 10.67
C TYR A 4 -32.17 13.79 11.03
N ASN A 5 -32.23 12.88 10.07
CA ASN A 5 -31.74 11.52 10.23
C ASN A 5 -30.20 11.55 10.11
N ILE A 6 -29.48 11.49 11.23
CA ILE A 6 -28.01 11.42 11.22
C ILE A 6 -27.60 10.02 10.77
N ASN A 7 -27.15 9.91 9.53
CA ASN A 7 -26.69 8.66 8.94
C ASN A 7 -25.24 8.39 9.38
N LYS A 8 -25.04 7.43 10.30
CA LYS A 8 -23.72 7.06 10.81
C LYS A 8 -22.87 6.48 9.68
N GLY A 9 -21.94 7.27 9.13
CA GLY A 9 -21.00 6.85 8.09
C GLY A 9 -20.73 7.89 7.01
N ILE A 10 -21.59 8.90 6.86
CA ILE A 10 -21.38 10.04 5.97
C ILE A 10 -20.17 10.84 6.47
N GLY A 11 -19.11 10.92 5.66
CA GLY A 11 -17.88 11.65 5.98
C GLY A 11 -16.74 10.81 6.57
N ARG A 12 -16.89 9.48 6.74
CA ARG A 12 -15.71 8.64 7.02
C ARG A 12 -14.78 8.66 5.82
N THR A 13 -13.49 8.83 6.07
CA THR A 13 -12.46 8.60 5.05
C THR A 13 -12.58 7.19 4.51
N VAL A 14 -12.43 7.03 3.20
CA VAL A 14 -12.47 5.73 2.53
C VAL A 14 -11.41 4.78 3.10
N GLU A 15 -11.87 3.76 3.80
CA GLU A 15 -11.07 2.67 4.35
C GLU A 15 -11.51 1.36 3.68
N PHE A 16 -10.57 0.68 3.03
CA PHE A 16 -10.79 -0.63 2.46
C PHE A 16 -10.32 -1.70 3.45
N LYS A 17 -11.25 -2.35 4.16
CA LYS A 17 -10.93 -3.39 5.17
C LYS A 17 -9.81 -2.98 6.16
N GLY A 18 -9.81 -1.73 6.61
CA GLY A 18 -8.79 -1.21 7.53
C GLY A 18 -7.51 -0.70 6.87
N LEU A 19 -7.36 -0.81 5.54
CA LEU A 19 -6.33 -0.10 4.78
C LEU A 19 -6.87 1.27 4.33
N LYS A 20 -6.22 2.36 4.75
CA LYS A 20 -6.52 3.70 4.20
C LYS A 20 -6.15 3.75 2.72
N ALA A 21 -6.92 4.49 1.92
CA ALA A 21 -6.69 4.63 0.47
C ALA A 21 -5.24 5.04 0.11
N GLN A 22 -4.57 5.84 0.93
CA GLN A 22 -3.17 6.26 0.69
C GLN A 22 -2.17 5.09 0.72
N TYR A 23 -2.28 4.21 1.72
CA TYR A 23 -1.42 3.02 1.81
C TYR A 23 -1.75 1.99 0.74
N LEU A 24 -3.02 1.89 0.34
CA LEU A 24 -3.44 1.01 -0.77
C LEU A 24 -2.79 1.39 -2.10
N PHE A 25 -2.62 2.69 -2.37
CA PHE A 25 -1.89 3.15 -3.57
C PHE A 25 -0.41 2.79 -3.52
N ILE A 26 0.26 2.96 -2.37
CA ILE A 26 1.67 2.57 -2.20
C ILE A 26 1.83 1.06 -2.37
N PHE A 27 0.92 0.27 -1.80
CA PHE A 27 0.91 -1.18 -1.94
C PHE A 27 0.79 -1.62 -3.40
N ALA A 28 -0.25 -1.14 -4.08
CA ALA A 28 -0.53 -1.51 -5.46
C ALA A 28 0.57 -1.03 -6.41
N GLY A 29 0.97 0.24 -6.29
CA GLY A 29 2.05 0.81 -7.10
C GLY A 29 3.40 0.14 -6.83
N GLY A 30 3.71 -0.17 -5.59
CA GLY A 30 4.93 -0.87 -5.20
C GLY A 30 5.02 -2.28 -5.77
N LEU A 31 3.94 -3.08 -5.65
CA LEU A 31 3.89 -4.42 -6.24
C LEU A 31 3.98 -4.39 -7.76
N LEU A 32 3.30 -3.43 -8.40
CA LEU A 32 3.37 -3.25 -9.85
C LEU A 32 4.79 -2.83 -10.29
N GLY A 33 5.46 -1.98 -9.51
CA GLY A 33 6.86 -1.61 -9.73
C GLY A 33 7.82 -2.79 -9.62
N VAL A 34 7.65 -3.65 -8.61
CA VAL A 34 8.45 -4.88 -8.47
C VAL A 34 8.22 -5.82 -9.66
N LEU A 35 6.97 -5.97 -10.10
CA LEU A 35 6.65 -6.78 -11.28
C LEU A 35 7.39 -6.27 -12.52
N ILE A 36 7.30 -4.96 -12.81
CA ILE A 36 7.98 -4.34 -13.96
C ILE A 36 9.50 -4.51 -13.84
N LEU A 37 10.08 -4.29 -12.66
CA LEU A 37 11.51 -4.44 -12.43
C LEU A 37 11.99 -5.86 -12.71
N VAL A 38 11.25 -6.87 -12.24
CA VAL A 38 11.56 -8.28 -12.49
C VAL A 38 11.45 -8.60 -13.98
N MET A 39 10.43 -8.08 -14.67
CA MET A 39 10.29 -8.24 -16.12
C MET A 39 11.48 -7.66 -16.88
N ILE A 40 11.91 -6.44 -16.53
CA ILE A 40 13.07 -5.79 -17.16
C ILE A 40 14.35 -6.61 -16.91
N MET A 41 14.59 -7.05 -15.67
CA MET A 41 15.75 -7.88 -15.33
C MET A 41 15.75 -9.20 -16.11
N TYR A 42 14.60 -9.85 -16.23
CA TYR A 42 14.45 -11.09 -16.98
C TYR A 42 14.73 -10.87 -18.48
N MET A 43 14.18 -9.80 -19.07
CA MET A 43 14.45 -9.43 -20.47
C MET A 43 15.92 -9.05 -20.72
N ALA A 44 16.59 -8.47 -19.72
CA ALA A 44 18.02 -8.16 -19.77
C ALA A 44 18.93 -9.40 -19.65
N GLY A 45 18.37 -10.60 -19.51
CA GLY A 45 19.11 -11.85 -19.41
C GLY A 45 19.67 -12.14 -18.01
N ALA A 46 19.15 -11.48 -16.97
CA ALA A 46 19.55 -11.77 -15.59
C ALA A 46 19.16 -13.21 -15.19
N ASN A 47 19.95 -13.81 -14.30
CA ASN A 47 19.71 -15.17 -13.81
C ASN A 47 18.32 -15.27 -13.16
N SER A 48 17.53 -16.26 -13.56
CA SER A 48 16.15 -16.48 -13.07
C SER A 48 16.08 -16.61 -11.54
N TYR A 49 17.09 -17.20 -10.90
CA TYR A 49 17.16 -17.27 -9.43
C TYR A 49 17.29 -15.88 -8.79
N LEU A 50 18.07 -14.99 -9.41
CA LEU A 50 18.22 -13.61 -8.95
C LEU A 50 16.90 -12.84 -9.09
N CYS A 51 16.22 -12.99 -10.23
CA CYS A 51 14.90 -12.41 -10.47
C CYS A 51 13.88 -12.87 -9.43
N LEU A 52 13.89 -14.17 -9.08
CA LEU A 52 13.01 -14.72 -8.06
C LEU A 52 13.31 -14.15 -6.67
N PHE A 53 14.59 -14.06 -6.28
CA PHE A 53 14.97 -13.49 -4.99
C PHE A 53 14.58 -12.01 -4.88
N ILE A 54 14.85 -11.22 -5.92
CA ILE A 54 14.51 -9.79 -5.93
C ILE A 54 12.99 -9.58 -5.99
N GLY A 55 12.28 -10.36 -6.81
CA GLY A 55 10.83 -10.29 -6.91
C GLY A 55 10.14 -10.68 -5.61
N ALA A 56 10.45 -11.86 -5.06
CA ALA A 56 9.85 -12.35 -3.82
C ALA A 56 10.25 -11.50 -2.61
N GLY A 57 11.54 -11.14 -2.50
CA GLY A 57 12.04 -10.29 -1.43
C GLY A 57 11.47 -8.88 -1.50
N GLY A 58 11.51 -8.24 -2.66
CA GLY A 58 10.97 -6.90 -2.89
C GLY A 58 9.47 -6.83 -2.65
N ALA A 59 8.69 -7.78 -3.18
CA ALA A 59 7.26 -7.84 -2.94
C ALA A 59 6.94 -8.03 -1.44
N SER A 60 7.64 -8.95 -0.77
CA SER A 60 7.45 -9.22 0.66
C SER A 60 7.78 -8.00 1.52
N LEU A 61 8.87 -7.28 1.20
CA LEU A 61 9.25 -6.04 1.89
C LEU A 61 8.19 -4.95 1.70
N ILE A 62 7.68 -4.75 0.48
CA ILE A 62 6.63 -3.75 0.21
C ILE A 62 5.34 -4.09 0.94
N VAL A 63 4.92 -5.34 0.91
CA VAL A 63 3.75 -5.81 1.65
C VAL A 63 3.94 -5.53 3.14
N TRP A 64 5.06 -5.98 3.72
CA TRP A 64 5.34 -5.80 5.13
C TRP A 64 5.39 -4.32 5.53
N GLN A 65 6.11 -3.48 4.78
CA GLN A 65 6.18 -2.04 5.04
C GLN A 65 4.79 -1.39 4.96
N THR A 66 3.99 -1.74 3.95
CA THR A 66 2.67 -1.15 3.78
C THR A 66 1.75 -1.50 4.95
N PHE A 67 1.72 -2.77 5.38
CA PHE A 67 0.93 -3.19 6.52
C PHE A 67 1.45 -2.64 7.86
N ALA A 68 2.78 -2.57 8.04
CA ALA A 68 3.40 -1.99 9.23
C ALA A 68 3.10 -0.49 9.34
N LEU A 69 3.17 0.25 8.24
CA LEU A 69 2.81 1.67 8.19
C LEU A 69 1.31 1.87 8.41
N ASN A 70 0.47 1.03 7.80
CA ASN A 70 -0.98 1.09 7.98
C ASN A 70 -1.37 0.87 9.45
N GLY A 71 -0.75 -0.10 10.14
CA GLY A 71 -0.98 -0.35 11.57
C GLY A 71 -0.37 0.70 12.50
N LYS A 72 0.82 1.20 12.19
CA LYS A 72 1.53 2.19 13.03
C LYS A 72 0.90 3.59 12.96
N TYR A 73 0.35 3.98 11.81
CA TYR A 73 -0.16 5.34 11.59
C TYR A 73 -1.70 5.43 11.53
N GLY A 74 -2.43 4.32 11.44
CA GLY A 74 -3.88 4.24 11.67
C GLY A 74 -4.71 5.36 11.04
N GLU A 75 -5.64 5.95 11.80
CA GLU A 75 -6.49 7.06 11.36
C GLU A 75 -5.77 8.41 11.14
N HIS A 76 -4.58 8.61 11.72
CA HIS A 76 -3.84 9.86 11.59
C HIS A 76 -2.91 9.91 10.36
N GLY A 77 -2.70 8.76 9.69
CA GLY A 77 -1.95 8.65 8.44
C GLY A 77 -0.52 9.23 8.49
N LEU A 78 0.05 9.48 7.31
CA LEU A 78 1.30 10.24 7.13
C LEU A 78 1.15 11.75 7.42
N MET A 79 -0.05 12.22 7.81
CA MET A 79 -0.32 13.64 8.04
C MET A 79 0.32 14.18 9.33
N LYS A 80 0.88 13.33 10.19
CA LYS A 80 1.67 13.76 11.35
C LYS A 80 3.15 13.98 11.04
N VAL A 81 3.57 13.90 9.78
CA VAL A 81 4.90 14.34 9.37
C VAL A 81 4.84 15.85 9.06
N ARG A 82 4.79 16.70 10.11
CA ARG A 82 5.43 18.03 10.16
C ARG A 82 5.22 18.74 11.51
N PRO A 83 6.09 19.70 11.91
CA PRO A 83 6.72 20.78 11.11
C PRO A 83 8.13 20.51 10.57
#